data_AF-A0A382H9E0-F1
#
_entry.id   AF-A0A382H9E0-F1
#
_cell.length_a   1.000
_cell.length_b   1.000
_cell.length_c   1.000
_cell.angle_alpha   90.00
_cell.angle_beta   90.00
_cell.angle_gamma   90.00
#
_symmetry.space_group_name_H-M   'P 1'
#
loop_
_entity.id
_entity.type
_entity.pdbx_description
1 polymer ?
#
loop_
_entity_poly.entity_id
_entity_poly.type
_entity_poly.pdbx_seq_one_letter_code
_entity_poly.pdbx_strand_id
1 'polypeptide(L)' 'GNIQPGQLCIFQSNNYNELEDHINCHDTVDDLLEQCQLNTILYADSINLTKYDRHMVIGYK' A
#
# COMPACT_ATOMS: atom_id res chain seq x y z
N GLY A 1 -6.98 -4.59 -14.15
CA GLY A 1 -6.50 -5.95 -14.45
C GLY A 1 -7.08 -6.89 -13.41
N ASN A 2 -7.45 -8.12 -13.80
CA ASN A 2 -8.00 -9.09 -12.86
C ASN A 2 -6.84 -9.81 -12.15
N ILE A 3 -6.73 -9.65 -10.83
CA ILE A 3 -5.76 -10.37 -10.02
C ILE A 3 -6.41 -11.71 -9.64
N GLN A 4 -5.78 -12.81 -10.02
CA GLN A 4 -6.23 -14.16 -9.73
C GLN A 4 -5.86 -14.57 -8.30
N PRO A 5 -6.66 -15.47 -7.69
CA PRO A 5 -6.32 -16.08 -6.40
C PRO A 5 -4.95 -16.77 -6.46
N GLY A 6 -4.14 -16.59 -5.41
CA GLY A 6 -2.77 -17.10 -5.29
C GLY A 6 -1.71 -16.23 -5.96
N GLN A 7 -2.06 -15.10 -6.59
CA GLN A 7 -1.05 -14.20 -7.15
C GLN A 7 -0.39 -13.37 -6.05
N LEU A 8 0.94 -13.40 -6.03
CA LEU A 8 1.74 -12.50 -5.21
C LEU A 8 1.55 -11.07 -5.72
N CYS A 9 1.08 -10.21 -4.84
CA CYS A 9 0.85 -8.80 -5.09
C CYS A 9 1.74 -7.98 -4.16
N ILE A 10 2.36 -6.96 -4.73
CA ILE A 10 3.24 -6.01 -4.02
C ILE A 10 2.66 -4.63 -4.27
N PHE A 11 2.13 -4.02 -3.21
CA PHE A 11 1.56 -2.69 -3.25
C PHE A 11 2.45 -1.73 -2.45
N GLN A 12 2.56 -0.51 -2.96
CA GLN A 12 3.29 0.56 -2.32
C GLN A 12 2.49 1.86 -2.43
N SER A 13 2.44 2.62 -1.35
CA SER A 13 1.88 3.96 -1.31
C SER A 13 2.75 4.89 -0.47
N ASN A 14 2.43 6.18 -0.45
CA ASN A 14 3.04 7.17 0.42
C ASN A 14 2.01 8.22 0.85
N ASN A 15 2.28 8.91 1.96
CA ASN A 15 1.46 10.00 2.48
C ASN A 15 1.89 11.39 1.96
N TYR A 16 2.49 11.46 0.75
CA TYR A 16 3.02 12.71 0.20
C TYR A 16 1.92 13.58 -0.42
N ASN A 17 1.31 14.43 0.42
CA ASN A 17 0.18 15.30 0.06
C ASN A 17 0.58 16.68 -0.54
N GLU A 18 1.86 16.96 -0.78
CA GLU A 18 2.33 18.27 -1.29
C GLU A 18 2.14 18.45 -2.81
N LEU A 19 1.73 17.41 -3.54
CA LEU A 19 1.43 17.47 -4.97
C LEU A 19 -0.08 17.25 -5.16
N GLU A 20 -0.77 18.28 -5.64
CA GLU A 20 -2.24 18.34 -5.84
C GLU A 20 -2.81 17.18 -6.70
N ASP A 21 -1.97 16.51 -7.49
CA ASP A 21 -2.34 15.37 -8.36
C ASP A 21 -2.38 14.00 -7.66
N HIS A 22 -2.02 13.90 -6.38
CA HIS A 22 -2.01 12.61 -5.65
C HIS A 22 -3.36 12.33 -4.98
N ILE A 23 -4.26 11.66 -5.71
CA ILE A 23 -5.64 11.36 -5.27
C ILE A 23 -5.73 10.11 -4.36
N ASN A 24 -4.66 9.32 -4.23
CA ASN A 24 -4.61 8.06 -3.45
C ASN A 24 -3.45 8.02 -2.45
N CYS A 25 -3.24 9.11 -1.70
CA CYS A 25 -2.39 9.05 -0.52
C CYS A 25 -3.11 8.27 0.59
N HIS A 26 -2.39 7.34 1.21
CA HIS A 26 -2.86 6.63 2.39
C HIS A 26 -2.08 7.18 3.58
N ASP A 27 -2.80 7.53 4.65
CA ASP A 27 -2.19 8.06 5.87
C ASP A 27 -1.49 6.94 6.67
N THR A 28 -1.93 5.69 6.48
CA THR A 28 -1.38 4.52 7.16
C THR A 28 -1.22 3.31 6.22
N VAL A 29 -0.41 2.34 6.66
CA VAL A 29 -0.29 1.04 5.96
C VAL A 29 -1.58 0.21 6.05
N ASP A 30 -2.38 0.42 7.10
CA ASP A 30 -3.67 -0.27 7.28
C ASP A 30 -4.70 0.19 6.25
N ASP A 31 -4.74 1.49 5.90
CA ASP A 31 -5.60 1.99 4.83
C ASP A 31 -5.22 1.38 3.47
N LEU A 32 -3.91 1.23 3.23
CA LEU A 32 -3.41 0.54 2.03
C LEU A 32 -3.82 -0.94 2.06
N LEU A 33 -3.71 -1.59 3.22
CA LEU A 33 -4.06 -3.00 3.42
C LEU A 33 -5.53 -3.29 3.07
N GLU A 34 -6.46 -2.49 3.61
CA GLU A 34 -7.90 -2.61 3.35
C GLU A 34 -8.22 -2.47 1.86
N GLN A 35 -7.56 -1.52 1.17
CA GLN A 35 -7.75 -1.32 -0.26
C GLN A 35 -7.22 -2.48 -1.11
N CYS A 36 -6.12 -3.13 -0.69
CA CYS A 36 -5.48 -4.20 -1.45
C CYS A 36 -6.33 -5.48 -1.49
N GLN A 37 -7.20 -5.70 -0.50
CA GLN A 37 -8.07 -6.87 -0.38
C GLN A 37 -7.30 -8.19 -0.58
N LEU A 38 -6.17 -8.31 0.13
CA LEU A 38 -5.32 -9.50 0.10
C LEU A 38 -5.88 -10.55 1.06
N ASN A 39 -5.87 -11.81 0.62
CA ASN A 39 -6.29 -12.95 1.43
C ASN A 39 -5.21 -13.43 2.40
N THR A 40 -3.94 -13.13 2.11
CA THR A 40 -2.80 -13.46 2.97
C THR A 40 -1.79 -12.35 2.94
N ILE A 41 -1.42 -11.83 4.10
CA ILE A 41 -0.44 -10.75 4.24
C ILE A 41 0.89 -11.38 4.64
N LEU A 42 1.92 -11.12 3.83
CA LEU A 42 3.30 -11.55 4.11
C LEU A 42 4.10 -10.43 4.77
N TYR A 43 3.79 -9.19 4.41
CA TYR A 43 4.47 -7.99 4.89
C TYR A 43 3.51 -6.81 4.83
N ALA A 44 3.46 -6.03 5.90
CA ALA A 44 2.74 -4.77 5.94
C ALA A 44 3.47 -3.87 6.94
N ASP A 45 4.21 -2.89 6.43
CA ASP A 45 4.91 -1.93 7.28
C ASP A 45 5.07 -0.57 6.58
N SER A 46 5.43 0.42 7.38
CA SER A 46 5.69 1.80 6.95
C SER A 46 7.14 2.18 7.24
N ILE A 47 7.79 2.83 6.28
CA ILE A 47 9.11 3.42 6.48
C ILE A 47 8.96 4.93 6.48
N ASN A 48 9.40 5.55 7.57
CA ASN A 48 9.45 7.00 7.71
C ASN A 48 10.63 7.57 6.93
N LEU A 49 10.36 8.33 5.87
CA LEU A 49 11.37 9.07 5.13
C LEU A 49 11.24 10.55 5.50
N THR A 50 12.33 11.30 5.33
CA THR A 50 12.43 12.72 5.74
C THR A 50 11.35 13.64 5.16
N LYS A 51 10.64 13.22 4.10
CA LYS A 51 9.59 13.99 3.43
C LYS A 51 8.21 13.33 3.44
N TYR A 52 8.11 12.03 3.72
CA TYR A 52 6.87 11.26 3.71
C TYR A 52 7.10 9.87 4.29
N ASP A 53 6.04 9.25 4.79
CA ASP A 53 5.98 7.83 5.07
C ASP A 53 5.70 7.06 3.79
N ARG A 54 6.47 6.00 3.56
CA ARG A 54 6.22 5.02 2.50
C ARG A 54 5.61 3.78 3.12
N HIS A 55 4.40 3.45 2.71
CA HIS A 55 3.68 2.25 3.13
C HIS A 55 3.89 1.15 2.08
N MET A 56 4.20 -0.06 2.53
CA MET A 56 4.36 -1.22 1.64
C MET A 56 3.60 -2.42 2.19
N VAL A 57 2.83 -3.05 1.32
CA VAL A 57 2.05 -4.26 1.61
C VAL A 57 2.38 -5.33 0.58
N ILE A 58 2.71 -6.53 1.04
CA ILE A 58 2.99 -7.69 0.22
C ILE A 58 2.10 -8.82 0.68
N GLY A 59 1.44 -9.49 -0.26
CA GLY A 59 0.59 -10.62 0.06
C GLY A 59 0.05 -11.34 -1.15
N TYR A 60 -0.75 -12.36 -0.89
CA TYR A 60 -1.49 -13.10 -1.91
C TYR A 60 -2.94 -12.64 -1.93
N LYS A 61 -3.49 -12.49 -3.14
CA LYS A 61 -4.93 -12.37 -3.33
C LYS A 61 -5.59 -13.74 -3.39
#